data_AF-A0AAU5TQV0-F1
#
_entry.id   AF-A0AAU5TQV0-F1
#
_cell.length_a   1.000
_cell.length_b   1.000
_cell.length_c   1.000
_cell.angle_alpha   90.00
_cell.angle_beta   90.00
_cell.angle_gamma   90.00
#
_symmetry.space_group_name_H-M   'P 1'
#
loop_
_entity.id
_entity.type
_entity.pdbx_description
1 polymer ?
#
loop_
_entity_poly.entity_id
_entity_poly.type
_entity_poly.pdbx_seq_one_letter_code
_entity_poly.pdbx_strand_id
1 'polypeptide(L)'
;MTESSGADVEGLLGEEIVALAASTFVVVFAGVGLGREQARNRVDKELYRRFGKPRGGDAHHAYQAVILQIVLLWERAGVAARAVASGQLVLLPGGARLLNATDAARELRTLL
;
A
#
# COMPACT_ATOMS: atom_id res chain seq x y z
N MET A 1 -9.93 32.67 3.94
CA MET A 1 -9.82 31.35 4.61
C MET A 1 -9.82 30.31 3.52
N THR A 2 -8.69 29.70 3.23
CA THR A 2 -8.58 28.63 2.24
C THR A 2 -9.10 27.34 2.87
N GLU A 3 -10.25 26.87 2.38
CA GLU A 3 -10.75 25.53 2.68
C GLU A 3 -9.68 24.51 2.28
N SER A 4 -8.99 23.94 3.25
CA SER A 4 -8.16 22.77 3.04
C SER A 4 -9.08 21.58 2.84
N SER A 5 -9.64 21.41 1.63
CA SER A 5 -10.43 20.23 1.22
C SER A 5 -9.58 18.96 1.07
N GLY A 6 -8.44 18.88 1.75
CA GLY A 6 -7.40 17.88 1.56
C GLY A 6 -7.59 16.71 2.51
N ALA A 7 -8.11 15.61 1.96
CA ALA A 7 -7.77 14.23 2.28
C ALA A 7 -7.61 13.91 3.78
N ASP A 8 -8.68 13.36 4.36
CA ASP A 8 -8.72 12.87 5.75
C ASP A 8 -8.80 11.32 5.75
N VAL A 9 -8.69 10.70 6.93
CA VAL A 9 -8.87 9.26 7.17
C VAL A 9 -10.23 8.77 6.65
N GLU A 10 -11.28 9.59 6.70
CA GLU A 10 -12.57 9.24 6.08
C GLU A 10 -12.44 8.99 4.57
N GLY A 11 -11.62 9.79 3.88
CA GLY A 11 -11.30 9.57 2.47
C GLY A 11 -10.54 8.27 2.25
N LEU A 12 -9.58 7.94 3.11
CA LEU A 12 -8.86 6.67 3.08
C LEU A 12 -9.80 5.47 3.26
N LEU A 13 -10.76 5.57 4.19
CA LEU A 13 -11.72 4.49 4.47
C LEU A 13 -12.79 4.34 3.39
N GLY A 14 -13.03 5.37 2.58
CA GLY A 14 -13.94 5.33 1.43
C GLY A 14 -13.32 4.70 0.17
N GLU A 15 -12.01 4.46 0.14
CA GLU A 15 -11.33 3.87 -1.02
C GLU A 15 -11.65 2.38 -1.19
N GLU A 16 -11.73 1.93 -2.44
CA GLU A 16 -11.81 0.51 -2.74
C GLU A 16 -10.44 -0.13 -2.42
N ILE A 17 -10.42 -1.03 -1.44
CA ILE A 17 -9.17 -1.51 -0.83
C ILE A 17 -8.21 -2.18 -1.82
N VAL A 18 -8.71 -2.89 -2.84
CA VAL A 18 -7.84 -3.54 -3.83
C VAL A 18 -7.24 -2.52 -4.79
N ALA A 19 -8.02 -1.55 -5.27
CA ALA A 19 -7.51 -0.45 -6.07
C ALA A 19 -6.49 0.40 -5.29
N LEU A 20 -6.74 0.65 -4.01
CA LEU A 20 -5.80 1.33 -3.12
C LEU A 20 -4.51 0.53 -2.94
N ALA A 21 -4.62 -0.78 -2.68
CA ALA A 21 -3.47 -1.66 -2.51
C ALA A 21 -2.64 -1.75 -3.81
N ALA A 22 -3.28 -1.85 -4.98
CA ALA A 22 -2.59 -1.92 -6.27
C ALA A 22 -1.87 -0.61 -6.61
N SER A 23 -2.55 0.53 -6.48
CA SER A 23 -1.95 1.85 -6.76
C SER A 23 -0.79 2.16 -5.81
N THR A 24 -0.95 1.83 -4.52
CA THR A 24 0.11 1.98 -3.52
C THR A 24 1.31 1.07 -3.80
N PHE A 25 1.06 -0.17 -4.27
CA PHE A 25 2.11 -1.12 -4.60
C PHE A 25 3.03 -0.58 -5.70
N VAL A 26 2.44 -0.08 -6.79
CA VAL A 26 3.19 0.47 -7.93
C VAL A 26 4.13 1.60 -7.48
N VAL A 27 3.66 2.50 -6.62
CA VAL A 27 4.48 3.61 -6.11
C VAL A 27 5.56 3.12 -5.15
N VAL A 28 5.21 2.22 -4.23
CA VAL A 28 6.14 1.72 -3.19
C VAL A 28 7.25 0.87 -3.78
N PHE A 29 6.98 0.07 -4.81
CA PHE A 29 7.94 -0.84 -5.42
C PHE A 29 8.52 -0.36 -6.76
N ALA A 30 8.20 0.86 -7.20
CA ALA A 30 8.82 1.46 -8.37
C ALA A 30 10.36 1.45 -8.25
N GLY A 31 11.02 0.84 -9.22
CA GLY A 31 12.49 0.72 -9.25
C GLY A 31 13.09 -0.28 -8.27
N VAL A 32 12.28 -1.05 -7.53
CA VAL A 32 12.75 -2.12 -6.64
C VAL A 32 12.94 -3.41 -7.45
N GLY A 33 14.11 -4.03 -7.35
CA GLY A 33 14.40 -5.30 -8.02
C GLY A 33 13.76 -6.50 -7.32
N LEU A 34 13.56 -7.60 -8.07
CA LEU A 34 13.09 -8.87 -7.51
C LEU A 34 13.98 -9.34 -6.35
N GLY A 35 13.34 -9.83 -5.28
CA GLY A 35 14.03 -10.30 -4.07
C GLY A 35 14.70 -9.18 -3.26
N ARG A 36 14.60 -7.92 -3.68
CA ARG A 36 15.12 -6.78 -2.92
C ARG A 36 14.09 -6.30 -1.90
N GLU A 37 14.63 -5.85 -0.78
CA GLU A 37 13.86 -5.29 0.31
C GLU A 37 13.47 -3.84 0.02
N GLN A 38 12.30 -3.47 0.51
CA GLN A 38 11.78 -2.12 0.56
C GLN A 38 11.41 -1.77 2.00
N ALA A 39 11.73 -0.54 2.38
CA ALA A 39 11.48 -0.06 3.74
C ALA A 39 9.97 -0.07 4.05
N ARG A 40 9.58 -0.66 5.18
CA ARG A 40 8.19 -0.78 5.63
C ARG A 40 7.47 0.56 5.71
N ASN A 41 8.18 1.63 6.07
CA ASN A 41 7.61 2.98 6.21
C ASN A 41 7.25 3.64 4.87
N ARG A 42 7.58 3.04 3.72
CA ARG A 42 7.21 3.59 2.40
C ARG A 42 5.70 3.53 2.17
N VAL A 43 5.02 2.49 2.65
CA VAL A 43 3.56 2.38 2.58
C VAL A 43 2.92 3.52 3.37
N ASP A 44 3.36 3.70 4.62
CA ASP A 44 2.93 4.79 5.48
C ASP A 44 3.18 6.16 4.84
N LYS A 45 4.39 6.41 4.32
CA LYS A 45 4.70 7.68 3.66
C LYS A 45 3.81 7.96 2.44
N GLU A 46 3.50 6.93 1.67
CA GLU A 46 2.65 7.09 0.49
C GLU A 46 1.19 7.39 0.87
N LEU A 47 0.64 6.67 1.85
CA LEU A 47 -0.71 6.96 2.33
C LEU A 47 -0.78 8.32 3.03
N TYR A 48 0.24 8.70 3.80
CA TYR A 48 0.34 10.02 4.42
C TYR A 48 0.35 11.13 3.36
N ARG A 49 1.09 10.93 2.26
CA ARG A 49 1.15 11.88 1.15
C ARG A 49 -0.22 12.05 0.48
N ARG A 50 -0.99 10.97 0.34
CA ARG A 50 -2.31 10.98 -0.32
C ARG A 50 -3.44 11.48 0.58
N PHE A 51 -3.44 11.08 1.85
CA PHE A 51 -4.55 11.21 2.78
C PHE A 51 -4.22 12.03 4.03
N GLY A 52 -3.08 12.72 4.04
CA GLY A 52 -2.67 13.55 5.15
C GLY A 52 -2.36 12.75 6.43
N LYS A 53 -2.22 13.50 7.53
CA LYS A 53 -1.94 12.93 8.85
C LYS A 53 -3.26 12.59 9.56
N PRO A 54 -3.43 11.37 10.09
CA PRO A 54 -4.58 11.06 10.92
C PRO A 54 -4.61 11.96 12.18
N ARG A 55 -5.79 12.51 12.51
CA ARG A 55 -6.00 13.38 13.67
C ARG A 55 -6.75 12.63 14.76
N GLY A 56 -6.13 12.45 15.93
CA GLY A 56 -6.71 11.73 17.06
C GLY A 56 -6.37 10.23 17.07
N GLY A 57 -6.72 9.56 18.18
CA GLY A 57 -6.36 8.15 18.42
C GLY A 57 -7.04 7.18 17.47
N ASP A 58 -8.37 7.26 17.35
CA ASP A 58 -9.15 6.32 16.53
C ASP A 58 -8.79 6.43 15.04
N ALA A 59 -8.64 7.66 14.54
CA ALA A 59 -8.21 7.92 13.18
C ALA A 59 -6.81 7.31 12.90
N HIS A 60 -5.90 7.39 13.88
CA HIS A 60 -4.58 6.78 13.77
C HIS A 60 -4.66 5.25 13.72
N HIS A 61 -5.52 4.63 14.54
CA HIS A 61 -5.72 3.17 14.53
C HIS A 61 -6.35 2.69 13.22
N ALA A 62 -7.37 3.37 12.72
CA ALA A 62 -7.99 3.06 11.43
C ALA A 62 -6.97 3.14 10.29
N TYR A 63 -6.17 4.21 10.28
CA TYR A 63 -5.10 4.39 9.31
C TYR A 63 -4.06 3.25 9.36
N GLN A 64 -3.63 2.83 10.55
CA GLN A 64 -2.72 1.68 10.71
C GLN A 64 -3.37 0.36 10.27
N ALA A 65 -4.67 0.18 10.52
CA ALA A 65 -5.40 -1.00 10.09
C ALA A 65 -5.45 -1.12 8.55
N VAL A 66 -5.64 0.00 7.84
CA VAL A 66 -5.60 0.03 6.36
C VAL A 66 -4.22 -0.33 5.83
N ILE A 67 -3.14 0.21 6.42
CA ILE A 67 -1.77 -0.18 6.05
C ILE A 67 -1.57 -1.69 6.21
N LEU A 68 -2.01 -2.25 7.34
CA LEU A 68 -1.89 -3.68 7.60
C LEU A 68 -2.69 -4.49 6.57
N GLN A 69 -3.92 -4.08 6.25
CA GLN A 69 -4.76 -4.75 5.27
C GLN A 69 -4.15 -4.74 3.87
N ILE A 70 -3.58 -3.61 3.43
CA ILE A 70 -2.84 -3.49 2.17
C ILE A 70 -1.69 -4.51 2.12
N VAL A 71 -0.86 -4.57 3.17
CA VAL A 71 0.28 -5.49 3.22
C VAL A 71 -0.20 -6.95 3.20
N LEU A 72 -1.26 -7.28 3.94
CA LEU A 72 -1.82 -8.64 3.94
C LEU A 72 -2.38 -9.04 2.57
N LEU A 73 -3.00 -8.12 1.83
CA LEU A 73 -3.43 -8.39 0.46
C LEU A 73 -2.25 -8.69 -0.46
N TRP A 74 -1.14 -7.94 -0.32
CA TRP A 74 0.06 -8.20 -1.11
C TRP A 74 0.70 -9.55 -0.80
N GLU A 75 0.73 -9.92 0.48
CA GLU A 75 1.22 -11.23 0.92
C GLU A 75 0.34 -12.37 0.41
N ARG A 76 -0.98 -12.22 0.53
CA ARG A 76 -1.95 -13.20 0.02
C ARG A 76 -1.84 -13.38 -1.49
N ALA A 77 -1.66 -12.29 -2.23
CA ALA A 77 -1.51 -12.32 -3.69
C ALA A 77 -0.12 -12.83 -4.15
N GLY A 78 0.81 -13.09 -3.22
CA GLY A 78 2.18 -13.51 -3.55
C GLY A 78 2.99 -12.45 -4.30
N VAL A 79 2.65 -11.17 -4.13
CA VAL A 79 3.34 -10.05 -4.80
C VAL A 79 4.42 -9.40 -3.95
N ALA A 80 4.30 -9.49 -2.62
CA ALA A 80 5.34 -9.14 -1.67
C ALA A 80 5.31 -10.08 -0.45
N ALA A 81 6.39 -10.12 0.33
CA ALA A 81 6.43 -10.79 1.62
C ALA A 81 7.18 -9.94 2.65
N ARG A 82 6.89 -10.11 3.94
CA ARG A 82 7.74 -9.57 5.02
C ARG A 82 9.01 -10.41 5.20
N ALA A 83 10.16 -9.76 5.12
CA ALA A 83 11.44 -10.34 5.52
C ALA A 83 11.40 -10.68 7.02
N VAL A 84 11.73 -11.93 7.38
CA VAL A 84 11.56 -12.46 8.74
C VAL A 84 12.34 -11.66 9.79
N ALA A 85 13.56 -11.21 9.46
CA ALA A 85 14.45 -10.54 10.41
C ALA A 85 14.15 -9.04 10.58
N SER A 86 13.68 -8.36 9.53
CA SER A 86 13.59 -6.89 9.48
C SER A 86 12.15 -6.37 9.38
N GLY A 87 11.19 -7.23 9.01
CA GLY A 87 9.83 -6.83 8.67
C GLY A 87 9.73 -5.92 7.44
N GLN A 88 10.82 -5.73 6.69
CA GLN A 88 10.83 -5.03 5.42
C GLN A 88 10.09 -5.85 4.37
N LEU A 89 9.57 -5.18 3.34
CA LEU A 89 8.81 -5.86 2.30
C LEU A 89 9.73 -6.27 1.16
N VAL A 90 9.72 -7.54 0.81
CA VAL A 90 10.50 -8.12 -0.29
C VAL A 90 9.62 -8.22 -1.52
N LEU A 91 10.10 -7.72 -2.66
CA LEU A 91 9.40 -7.88 -3.93
C LEU A 91 9.47 -9.35 -4.41
N LEU A 92 8.31 -9.97 -4.62
CA LEU A 92 8.20 -11.35 -5.10
C LEU A 92 7.96 -11.40 -6.63
N PRO A 93 8.10 -12.57 -7.29
CA PRO A 93 7.85 -12.71 -8.73
C PRO A 93 6.46 -12.23 -9.18
N GLY A 94 5.41 -12.48 -8.39
CA GLY A 94 4.06 -11.95 -8.66
C GLY A 94 4.03 -10.41 -8.65
N GLY A 95 4.89 -9.78 -7.85
CA GLY A 95 5.03 -8.34 -7.78
C GLY A 95 5.63 -7.73 -9.04
N ALA A 96 6.62 -8.39 -9.66
CA ALA A 96 7.11 -7.95 -10.97
C ALA A 96 6.04 -8.04 -12.05
N ARG A 97 5.18 -9.07 -12.03
CA ARG A 97 4.03 -9.16 -12.92
C ARG A 97 3.05 -7.99 -12.69
N LEU A 98 2.75 -7.69 -11.43
CA LEU A 98 1.89 -6.56 -11.06
C LEU A 98 2.46 -5.19 -11.46
N LEU A 99 3.77 -4.96 -11.30
CA LEU A 99 4.43 -3.70 -11.70
C LEU A 99 4.38 -3.43 -13.20
N ASN A 100 4.36 -4.49 -14.02
CA ASN A 100 4.32 -4.39 -15.48
C ASN A 100 2.89 -4.43 -16.04
N ALA A 101 1.87 -4.57 -15.18
CA ALA A 101 0.49 -4.63 -15.62
C ALA A 101 -0.01 -3.26 -16.07
N THR A 102 -0.70 -3.22 -17.21
CA THR A 102 -1.38 -2.00 -17.68
C THR A 102 -2.49 -1.57 -16.73
N ASP A 103 -3.13 -2.53 -16.06
CA ASP A 103 -4.17 -2.30 -15.06
C ASP A 103 -3.82 -3.09 -13.79
N ALA A 104 -3.13 -2.42 -12.87
CA ALA A 104 -2.66 -3.02 -11.63
C ALA A 104 -3.81 -3.47 -10.71
N ALA A 105 -4.95 -2.78 -10.71
CA ALA A 105 -6.07 -3.15 -9.85
C ALA A 105 -6.72 -4.44 -10.34
N ARG A 106 -6.94 -4.57 -11.65
CA ARG A 106 -7.43 -5.82 -12.25
C ARG A 106 -6.43 -6.96 -12.05
N GLU A 107 -5.15 -6.71 -12.28
CA GLU A 107 -4.11 -7.71 -12.11
C GLU A 107 -4.03 -8.22 -10.66
N LEU A 108 -4.06 -7.32 -9.67
CA LEU A 108 -4.07 -7.70 -8.26
C LEU A 108 -5.30 -8.54 -7.91
N ARG A 109 -6.49 -8.20 -8.44
CA ARG A 109 -7.69 -9.04 -8.24
C ARG A 109 -7.54 -10.44 -8.83
N THR A 110 -6.84 -10.59 -9.94
CA THR A 110 -6.56 -11.90 -10.55
C THR A 110 -5.60 -12.76 -9.72
N LEU A 111 -4.73 -12.13 -8.91
CA LEU A 111 -3.74 -12.82 -8.07
C LEU A 111 -4.26 -13.21 -6.67
N LEU A 112 -5.42 -12.69 -6.24
CA LEU A 112 -6.01 -12.88 -4.90
C LEU A 112 -6.94 -14.10 -4.77
#